data_AF-A0A1Q8CXP5-F1
#
_entry.id   AF-A0A1Q8CXP5-F1
#
_cell.length_a   1.000
_cell.length_b   1.000
_cell.length_c   1.000
_cell.angle_alpha   90.00
_cell.angle_beta   90.00
_cell.angle_gamma   90.00
#
_symmetry.space_group_name_H-M   'P 1'
#
loop_
_entity.id
_entity.type
_entity.pdbx_description
1 polymer ?
#
loop_
_entity_poly.entity_id
_entity_poly.type
_entity_poly.pdbx_seq_one_letter_code
_entity_poly.pdbx_strand_id
1 'polypeptide(L)'
;MKTWSRVTVAAVAAAAALFVVFAAVGQQPPDASPEEAPPPAAGWRWESYGGVDVQVPDEWGHGTTGTPPCLPSIEPDTPYVGRPGAVESIGCMGPSVPELADRSAYLWFDSSAKPGVHTHDGGWVEETRLVAGVPLTVFSDDATERTRILNSARRAATDGEAGCPTEHPVLTGPDARPTPAPGGLPEAGEVRSATLCRYALTDVLRPRTSPVLSRTVLSADEARAVVAAVTAAPQGEGPNQPESCIPEVAYGDEVLLLLVRDSARTHEVFVRYSGCDGHGMDDGTTHRRLTPDALTLLLSGSHRPTALNGIVADVLREAGR
;
A
#
# COMPACT_ATOMS: atom_id res chain seq x y z
N MET A 1 -51.85 -11.17 55.32
CA MET A 1 -52.37 -10.22 56.33
C MET A 1 -51.31 -9.95 57.39
N LYS A 2 -50.57 -8.85 57.27
CA LYS A 2 -50.15 -7.99 58.39
C LYS A 2 -49.51 -6.72 57.84
N THR A 3 -50.01 -5.61 58.33
CA THR A 3 -49.90 -4.23 57.87
C THR A 3 -48.83 -3.46 58.63
N TRP A 4 -48.23 -2.47 57.93
CA TRP A 4 -47.69 -1.18 58.40
C TRP A 4 -46.37 -1.24 59.21
N SER A 5 -45.41 -0.33 59.08
CA SER A 5 -45.55 1.13 59.01
C SER A 5 -44.42 1.83 58.26
N ARG A 6 -44.77 2.96 57.64
CA ARG A 6 -43.88 3.98 57.07
C ARG A 6 -43.22 4.78 58.19
N VAL A 7 -41.96 5.16 57.99
CA VAL A 7 -41.38 6.39 58.58
C VAL A 7 -40.64 7.13 57.48
N THR A 8 -40.97 8.42 57.34
CA THR A 8 -40.38 9.37 56.40
C THR A 8 -40.13 10.66 57.19
N VAL A 9 -38.88 11.12 57.33
CA VAL A 9 -38.44 12.52 57.59
C VAL A 9 -36.94 12.55 57.20
N ALA A 10 -36.54 13.07 56.05
CA ALA A 10 -36.33 14.47 55.63
C ALA A 10 -34.98 15.10 56.08
N ALA A 11 -34.09 15.23 55.07
CA ALA A 11 -33.16 16.31 54.73
C ALA A 11 -32.28 17.03 55.78
N VAL A 12 -30.95 17.02 55.54
CA VAL A 12 -30.09 18.22 55.63
C VAL A 12 -29.10 18.21 54.45
N ALA A 13 -28.87 19.40 53.91
CA ALA A 13 -28.20 19.73 52.66
C ALA A 13 -26.66 19.86 52.77
N ALA A 14 -26.05 19.78 51.58
CA ALA A 14 -24.87 20.51 51.10
C ALA A 14 -23.49 20.26 51.75
N ALA A 15 -22.60 19.65 50.96
CA ALA A 15 -21.28 20.22 50.70
C ALA A 15 -20.82 19.78 49.31
N ALA A 16 -20.79 20.73 48.38
CA ALA A 16 -20.15 20.61 47.08
C ALA A 16 -18.63 20.65 47.27
N ALA A 17 -17.91 19.69 46.69
CA ALA A 17 -16.47 19.79 46.44
C ALA A 17 -16.09 18.91 45.24
N LEU A 18 -16.00 19.59 44.08
CA LEU A 18 -15.01 19.41 43.02
C LEU A 18 -14.22 18.09 42.98
N PHE A 19 -14.57 17.23 42.01
CA PHE A 19 -13.58 16.52 41.19
C PHE A 19 -14.18 16.32 39.78
N VAL A 20 -14.06 17.36 38.95
CA VAL A 20 -14.11 17.19 37.49
C VAL A 20 -12.73 16.71 37.08
N VAL A 21 -12.50 15.40 37.15
CA VAL A 21 -11.34 14.79 36.50
C VAL A 21 -11.67 14.69 35.03
N PHE A 22 -10.99 15.51 34.23
CA PHE A 22 -10.94 15.44 32.78
C PHE A 22 -10.59 14.01 32.35
N ALA A 23 -11.59 13.23 31.97
CA ALA A 23 -11.38 12.09 31.10
C ALA A 23 -11.14 12.66 29.69
N ALA A 24 -9.92 13.12 29.43
CA ALA A 24 -9.39 13.24 28.09
C ALA A 24 -9.16 11.82 27.54
N VAL A 25 -10.26 11.08 27.34
CA VAL A 25 -10.26 9.95 26.43
C VAL A 25 -10.06 10.58 25.06
N GLY A 26 -8.92 10.29 24.43
CA GLY A 26 -8.48 10.85 23.17
C GLY A 26 -9.63 10.91 22.17
N GLN A 27 -10.21 12.10 22.03
CA GLN A 27 -11.05 12.41 20.89
C GLN A 27 -10.11 12.45 19.71
N GLN A 28 -10.08 11.36 18.96
CA GLN A 28 -9.55 11.37 17.61
C GLN A 28 -10.25 12.54 16.88
N PRO A 29 -9.49 13.51 16.33
CA PRO A 29 -10.10 14.61 15.60
C PRO A 29 -11.08 14.05 14.56
N PRO A 30 -12.24 14.69 14.35
CA PRO A 30 -13.15 14.29 13.28
C PRO A 30 -12.34 14.18 11.99
N ASP A 31 -12.42 13.01 11.33
CA ASP A 31 -11.73 12.72 10.07
C ASP A 31 -11.96 13.89 9.12
N ALA A 32 -10.96 14.76 8.99
CA ALA A 32 -10.93 15.76 7.93
C ALA A 32 -11.06 14.98 6.63
N SER A 33 -11.90 15.47 5.71
CA SER A 33 -11.91 14.98 4.32
C SER A 33 -10.46 14.81 3.87
N PRO A 34 -10.09 13.71 3.20
CA PRO A 34 -8.69 13.45 2.87
C PRO A 34 -8.14 14.59 2.02
N GLU A 35 -7.50 15.55 2.67
CA GLU A 35 -6.85 16.65 1.99
C GLU A 35 -5.76 16.04 1.13
N GLU A 36 -5.63 16.54 -0.10
CA GLU A 36 -4.62 16.09 -1.02
C GLU A 36 -3.26 16.07 -0.33
N ALA A 37 -2.49 15.03 -0.63
CA ALA A 37 -1.17 14.88 -0.04
C ALA A 37 -0.32 16.13 -0.33
N PRO A 38 0.22 16.84 0.68
CA PRO A 38 1.22 17.84 0.37
C PRO A 38 2.41 17.13 -0.28
N PRO A 39 3.19 17.84 -1.11
CA PRO A 39 4.39 17.28 -1.68
C PRO A 39 5.30 16.74 -0.57
N PRO A 40 6.06 15.66 -0.85
CA PRO A 40 6.98 15.13 0.13
C PRO A 40 8.03 16.21 0.47
N ALA A 41 8.58 16.14 1.69
CA ALA A 41 9.67 17.02 2.07
C ALA A 41 10.89 16.78 1.17
N ALA A 42 11.78 17.77 1.03
CA ALA A 42 13.00 17.61 0.25
C ALA A 42 13.87 16.45 0.79
N GLY A 43 14.30 15.55 -0.09
CA GLY A 43 15.04 14.32 0.24
C GLY A 43 14.15 13.17 0.77
N TRP A 44 12.84 13.28 0.64
CA TRP A 44 11.86 12.30 1.11
C TRP A 44 10.91 11.94 -0.02
N ARG A 45 10.30 10.76 0.09
CA ARG A 45 9.24 10.32 -0.82
C ARG A 45 8.07 9.74 -0.04
N TRP A 46 6.89 9.76 -0.66
CA TRP A 46 5.71 9.08 -0.12
C TRP A 46 5.75 7.59 -0.42
N GLU A 47 5.49 6.79 0.59
CA GLU A 47 5.25 5.36 0.51
C GLU A 47 3.83 5.08 0.99
N SER A 48 3.16 4.13 0.36
CA SER A 48 1.80 3.78 0.73
C SER A 48 1.58 2.27 0.85
N TYR A 49 0.75 1.89 1.82
CA TYR A 49 0.22 0.54 1.93
C TYR A 49 -1.09 0.50 2.72
N GLY A 50 -2.05 -0.33 2.29
CA GLY A 50 -3.26 -0.61 3.06
C GLY A 50 -4.10 0.62 3.39
N GLY A 51 -4.08 1.65 2.53
CA GLY A 51 -4.77 2.92 2.77
C GLY A 51 -4.05 3.88 3.74
N VAL A 52 -2.74 3.70 3.96
CA VAL A 52 -1.88 4.62 4.72
C VAL A 52 -0.78 5.17 3.83
N ASP A 53 -0.48 6.45 3.96
CA ASP A 53 0.72 7.09 3.41
C ASP A 53 1.70 7.42 4.54
N VAL A 54 2.99 7.36 4.25
CA VAL A 54 4.08 7.77 5.15
C VAL A 54 5.27 8.28 4.33
N GLN A 55 5.99 9.28 4.83
CA GLN A 55 7.22 9.73 4.19
C GLN A 55 8.41 8.93 4.72
N VAL A 56 9.31 8.57 3.81
CA VAL A 56 10.64 8.00 4.11
C VAL A 56 11.70 8.75 3.33
N PRO A 57 12.99 8.69 3.73
CA PRO A 57 14.08 9.23 2.92
C PRO A 57 14.10 8.61 1.52
N ASP A 58 14.40 9.41 0.50
CA ASP A 58 14.28 9.01 -0.91
C ASP A 58 15.32 7.97 -1.36
N GLU A 59 16.38 7.78 -0.58
CA GLU A 59 17.41 6.78 -0.77
C GLU A 59 17.03 5.38 -0.24
N TRP A 60 15.98 5.26 0.58
CA TRP A 60 15.58 3.97 1.15
C TRP A 60 15.19 2.97 0.04
N GLY A 61 15.58 1.71 0.16
CA GLY A 61 15.17 0.64 -0.73
C GLY A 61 13.71 0.22 -0.55
N HIS A 62 13.29 -0.74 -1.38
CA HIS A 62 12.01 -1.45 -1.23
C HIS A 62 12.29 -2.92 -0.90
N GLY A 63 11.53 -3.49 0.03
CA GLY A 63 11.67 -4.89 0.43
C GLY A 63 10.37 -5.49 0.94
N THR A 64 10.49 -6.59 1.68
CA THR A 64 9.36 -7.34 2.23
C THR A 64 9.29 -7.19 3.76
N THR A 65 8.09 -7.06 4.33
CA THR A 65 7.87 -7.06 5.77
C THR A 65 8.23 -8.42 6.37
N GLY A 66 8.93 -8.42 7.51
CA GLY A 66 9.34 -9.66 8.16
C GLY A 66 10.54 -10.33 7.48
N THR A 67 11.21 -9.64 6.56
CA THR A 67 12.44 -10.15 5.95
C THR A 67 13.47 -10.40 7.06
N PRO A 68 13.98 -11.63 7.20
CA PRO A 68 14.92 -11.96 8.26
C PRO A 68 16.26 -11.26 7.98
N PRO A 69 16.98 -10.78 9.01
CA PRO A 69 18.20 -9.99 8.84
C PRO A 69 19.37 -10.80 8.25
N CYS A 70 19.23 -12.12 8.09
CA CYS A 70 20.27 -13.03 7.60
C CYS A 70 20.05 -13.49 6.14
N LEU A 71 19.32 -12.72 5.31
CA LEU A 71 19.22 -13.05 3.89
C LEU A 71 20.45 -12.55 3.10
N PRO A 72 21.02 -13.38 2.21
CA PRO A 72 22.12 -12.97 1.34
C PRO A 72 21.74 -11.86 0.34
N SER A 73 20.45 -11.68 0.07
CA SER A 73 19.87 -10.75 -0.90
C SER A 73 19.60 -9.36 -0.33
N ILE A 74 19.63 -9.20 0.99
CA ILE A 74 19.64 -7.87 1.61
C ILE A 74 21.07 -7.37 1.51
N GLU A 75 21.29 -6.31 0.74
CA GLU A 75 22.54 -5.55 0.88
C GLU A 75 22.60 -5.04 2.32
N PRO A 76 23.57 -5.51 3.12
CA PRO A 76 23.79 -4.96 4.45
C PRO A 76 23.93 -3.44 4.25
N ASP A 77 23.31 -2.66 5.13
CA ASP A 77 23.47 -1.21 5.23
C ASP A 77 22.54 -0.33 4.38
N THR A 78 21.63 -0.88 3.56
CA THR A 78 20.61 -0.05 2.89
C THR A 78 19.28 -0.10 3.65
N PRO A 79 18.82 1.02 4.26
CA PRO A 79 17.49 1.07 4.86
C PRO A 79 16.40 0.80 3.85
N TYR A 80 15.27 0.23 4.27
CA TYR A 80 14.24 -0.16 3.30
C TYR A 80 12.81 -0.12 3.84
N VAL A 81 11.87 -0.06 2.90
CA VAL A 81 10.43 -0.09 3.14
C VAL A 81 9.88 -1.47 2.80
N GLY A 82 9.49 -2.21 3.83
CA GLY A 82 8.89 -3.53 3.74
C GLY A 82 7.37 -3.47 3.57
N ARG A 83 6.83 -4.30 2.67
CA ARG A 83 5.40 -4.62 2.57
C ARG A 83 5.17 -6.12 2.73
N PRO A 84 4.00 -6.56 3.21
CA PRO A 84 3.68 -7.99 3.25
C PRO A 84 3.90 -8.64 1.90
N GLY A 85 4.62 -9.75 1.91
CA GLY A 85 4.98 -10.46 0.70
C GLY A 85 5.68 -11.79 0.99
N ALA A 86 6.07 -12.50 -0.06
CA ALA A 86 6.90 -13.68 0.08
C ALA A 86 8.32 -13.23 0.48
N VAL A 87 8.86 -13.86 1.52
CA VAL A 87 10.26 -13.73 1.90
C VAL A 87 11.03 -14.92 1.36
N GLU A 88 12.29 -14.72 0.98
CA GLU A 88 13.15 -15.83 0.64
C GLU A 88 13.34 -16.76 1.84
N SER A 89 13.63 -18.04 1.57
CA SER A 89 13.86 -19.02 2.64
C SER A 89 14.96 -18.56 3.58
N ILE A 90 14.68 -18.58 4.88
CA ILE A 90 15.61 -18.18 5.94
C ILE A 90 16.94 -18.97 5.79
N GLY A 91 18.01 -18.26 5.45
CA GLY A 91 19.36 -18.81 5.29
C GLY A 91 20.17 -18.91 6.58
N CYS A 92 19.59 -18.58 7.74
CA CYS A 92 20.25 -18.65 9.04
C CYS A 92 20.63 -20.12 9.40
N MET A 93 21.81 -20.58 8.95
CA MET A 93 22.45 -21.79 9.46
C MET A 93 23.40 -21.41 10.60
N GLY A 94 23.08 -21.82 11.84
CA GLY A 94 23.90 -21.55 13.03
C GLY A 94 23.71 -20.15 13.63
N PRO A 95 24.66 -19.62 14.43
CA PRO A 95 24.54 -18.33 15.14
C PRO A 95 24.60 -17.09 14.22
N SER A 96 24.24 -17.23 12.95
CA SER A 96 24.47 -16.30 11.84
C SER A 96 23.41 -15.19 11.70
N VAL A 97 22.73 -14.83 12.78
CA VAL A 97 21.93 -13.60 12.81
C VAL A 97 22.88 -12.42 12.99
N PRO A 98 22.92 -11.44 12.07
CA PRO A 98 23.78 -10.28 12.24
C PRO A 98 23.55 -9.59 13.58
N GLU A 99 24.64 -9.08 14.15
CA GLU A 99 24.56 -8.24 15.35
C GLU A 99 23.66 -7.04 15.05
N LEU A 100 23.02 -6.47 16.07
CA LEU A 100 22.10 -5.35 15.87
C LEU A 100 22.76 -4.16 15.15
N ALA A 101 24.05 -3.94 15.40
CA ALA A 101 24.84 -2.89 14.76
C ALA A 101 25.04 -3.10 13.24
N ASP A 102 24.90 -4.33 12.75
CA ASP A 102 25.07 -4.70 11.35
C ASP A 102 23.73 -4.83 10.60
N ARG A 103 22.63 -4.35 11.22
CA ARG A 103 21.29 -4.40 10.61
C ARG A 103 20.94 -3.07 9.95
N SER A 104 20.21 -3.15 8.84
CA SER A 104 19.64 -1.98 8.19
C SER A 104 18.41 -1.48 8.95
N ALA A 105 18.24 -0.16 9.00
CA ALA A 105 16.98 0.45 9.42
C ALA A 105 15.84 0.03 8.49
N TYR A 106 14.61 -0.02 9.00
CA TYR A 106 13.47 -0.35 8.17
C TYR A 106 12.18 0.31 8.63
N LEU A 107 11.25 0.41 7.69
CA LEU A 107 9.84 0.69 7.90
C LEU A 107 9.09 -0.51 7.35
N TRP A 108 8.32 -1.19 8.18
CA TRP A 108 7.45 -2.28 7.76
C TRP A 108 5.99 -1.88 7.88
N PHE A 109 5.27 -2.04 6.76
CA PHE A 109 3.82 -2.00 6.75
C PHE A 109 3.25 -3.36 7.14
N ASP A 110 2.15 -3.35 7.90
CA ASP A 110 1.36 -4.52 8.29
C ASP A 110 2.22 -5.65 8.89
N SER A 111 3.13 -5.24 9.78
CA SER A 111 3.91 -6.18 10.59
C SER A 111 3.02 -6.85 11.63
N SER A 112 3.43 -8.02 12.10
CA SER A 112 2.80 -8.70 13.25
C SER A 112 3.30 -8.18 14.61
N ALA A 113 4.15 -7.14 14.61
CA ALA A 113 4.66 -6.55 15.85
C ALA A 113 3.51 -5.88 16.62
N LYS A 114 3.57 -5.96 17.95
CA LYS A 114 2.56 -5.30 18.80
C LYS A 114 2.82 -3.80 18.82
N PRO A 115 1.78 -2.94 18.82
CA PRO A 115 1.95 -1.52 19.03
C PRO A 115 2.70 -1.23 20.33
N GLY A 116 3.67 -0.32 20.26
CA GLY A 116 4.56 -0.03 21.38
C GLY A 116 5.95 0.41 20.95
N VAL A 117 6.79 0.67 21.94
CA VAL A 117 8.20 1.03 21.76
C VAL A 117 9.03 -0.07 22.42
N HIS A 118 9.93 -0.68 21.67
CA HIS A 118 10.85 -1.71 22.11
C HIS A 118 12.29 -1.23 21.89
N THR A 119 13.05 -1.13 22.98
CA THR A 119 14.46 -0.71 22.95
C THR A 119 15.37 -1.92 22.86
N HIS A 120 16.42 -1.80 22.08
CA HIS A 120 17.45 -2.81 21.88
C HIS A 120 18.84 -2.23 22.22
N ASP A 121 19.84 -3.11 22.31
CA ASP A 121 21.23 -2.69 22.52
C ASP A 121 21.72 -1.81 21.37
N GLY A 122 22.70 -0.95 21.65
CA GLY A 122 23.29 -0.07 20.65
C GLY A 122 22.41 1.13 20.26
N GLY A 123 21.35 1.44 21.01
CA GLY A 123 20.48 2.60 20.74
C GLY A 123 19.36 2.33 19.74
N TRP A 124 19.30 1.12 19.18
CA TRP A 124 18.24 0.68 18.28
C TRP A 124 16.88 0.65 18.96
N VAL A 125 15.86 1.14 18.27
CA VAL A 125 14.48 1.14 18.75
C VAL A 125 13.56 0.64 17.64
N GLU A 126 12.72 -0.33 17.98
CA GLU A 126 11.56 -0.74 17.21
C GLU A 126 10.32 -0.04 17.77
N GLU A 127 9.69 0.81 16.98
CA GLU A 127 8.45 1.50 17.36
C GLU A 127 7.33 1.15 16.39
N THR A 128 6.25 0.59 16.93
CA THR A 128 5.06 0.22 16.16
C THR A 128 3.88 1.11 16.52
N ARG A 129 3.28 1.77 15.52
CA ARG A 129 2.05 2.55 15.64
C ARG A 129 0.95 1.99 14.75
N LEU A 130 -0.30 2.11 15.18
CA LEU A 130 -1.46 1.76 14.35
C LEU A 130 -1.99 3.03 13.68
N VAL A 131 -2.01 3.05 12.35
CA VAL A 131 -2.54 4.18 11.56
C VAL A 131 -3.59 3.65 10.60
N ALA A 132 -4.83 4.15 10.68
CA ALA A 132 -5.97 3.65 9.90
C ALA A 132 -6.13 2.10 9.91
N GLY A 133 -5.75 1.46 11.03
CA GLY A 133 -5.80 0.00 11.19
C GLY A 133 -4.63 -0.77 10.59
N VAL A 134 -3.63 -0.10 10.00
CA VAL A 134 -2.40 -0.69 9.49
C VAL A 134 -1.28 -0.50 10.53
N PRO A 135 -0.65 -1.59 11.02
CA PRO A 135 0.57 -1.51 11.82
C PRO A 135 1.73 -0.92 10.99
N LEU A 136 2.37 0.12 11.51
CA LEU A 136 3.61 0.70 10.98
C LEU A 136 4.72 0.49 12.00
N THR A 137 5.71 -0.34 11.66
CA THR A 137 6.87 -0.60 12.51
C THR A 137 8.09 0.07 11.92
N VAL A 138 8.74 0.94 12.69
CA VAL A 138 10.03 1.53 12.30
C VAL A 138 11.11 1.02 13.25
N PHE A 139 12.18 0.47 12.69
CA PHE A 139 13.38 0.05 13.40
C PHE A 139 14.54 0.94 12.95
N SER A 140 15.08 1.73 13.87
CA SER A 140 16.18 2.67 13.61
C SER A 140 16.88 3.04 14.92
N ASP A 141 18.18 3.28 14.86
CA ASP A 141 18.99 3.90 15.92
C ASP A 141 18.95 5.44 15.88
N ASP A 142 18.44 6.04 14.80
CA ASP A 142 18.14 7.47 14.71
C ASP A 142 16.73 7.80 15.21
N ALA A 143 16.65 8.38 16.41
CA ALA A 143 15.39 8.80 17.01
C ALA A 143 14.68 9.94 16.26
N THR A 144 15.42 10.82 15.59
CA THR A 144 14.86 11.93 14.81
C THR A 144 14.20 11.40 13.55
N GLU A 145 14.88 10.53 12.83
CA GLU A 145 14.35 9.88 11.62
C GLU A 145 13.13 9.02 11.94
N ARG A 146 13.22 8.13 12.94
CA ARG A 146 12.09 7.29 13.38
C ARG A 146 10.85 8.13 13.72
N THR A 147 11.04 9.18 14.50
CA THR A 147 9.96 10.09 14.89
C THR A 147 9.36 10.80 13.69
N ARG A 148 10.19 11.24 12.74
CA ARG A 148 9.75 11.92 11.53
C ARG A 148 8.94 11.00 10.62
N ILE A 149 9.40 9.77 10.37
CA ILE A 149 8.68 8.76 9.60
C ILE A 149 7.31 8.55 10.25
N LEU A 150 7.26 8.19 11.53
CA LEU A 150 6.00 7.87 12.22
C LEU A 150 5.05 9.07 12.37
N ASN A 151 5.55 10.30 12.46
CA ASN A 151 4.71 11.50 12.53
C ASN A 151 4.18 11.94 11.15
N SER A 152 4.80 11.50 10.06
CA SER A 152 4.31 11.74 8.70
C SER A 152 3.18 10.79 8.29
N ALA A 153 2.99 9.70 9.05
CA ALA A 153 2.03 8.67 8.75
C ALA A 153 0.58 9.16 8.86
N ARG A 154 -0.24 8.83 7.87
CA ARG A 154 -1.64 9.27 7.78
C ARG A 154 -2.49 8.34 6.94
N ARG A 155 -3.81 8.48 7.03
CA ARG A 155 -4.74 7.86 6.08
C ARG A 155 -4.48 8.40 4.68
N ALA A 156 -4.39 7.52 3.70
CA ALA A 156 -4.23 7.88 2.30
C ALA A 156 -5.53 8.44 1.72
N ALA A 157 -5.41 9.35 0.75
CA ALA A 157 -6.57 9.89 0.06
C ALA A 157 -7.23 8.82 -0.82
N THR A 158 -8.55 8.71 -0.72
CA THR A 158 -9.37 7.73 -1.45
C THR A 158 -10.07 8.35 -2.66
N ASP A 159 -10.03 9.67 -2.79
CA ASP A 159 -10.72 10.46 -3.82
C ASP A 159 -9.82 11.59 -4.35
N GLY A 160 -10.33 12.32 -5.34
CA GLY A 160 -9.63 13.44 -5.97
C GLY A 160 -8.53 13.05 -6.95
N GLU A 161 -7.67 14.01 -7.29
CA GLU A 161 -6.63 13.83 -8.32
C GLU A 161 -5.53 12.87 -7.86
N ALA A 162 -5.22 12.84 -6.57
CA ALA A 162 -4.23 11.92 -6.04
C ALA A 162 -4.84 10.61 -5.51
N GLY A 163 -6.17 10.43 -5.51
CA GLY A 163 -6.84 9.34 -4.79
C GLY A 163 -6.83 7.99 -5.50
N CYS A 164 -6.90 6.92 -4.70
CA CYS A 164 -7.26 5.58 -5.17
C CYS A 164 -8.64 5.21 -4.61
N PRO A 165 -9.67 5.05 -5.47
CA PRO A 165 -11.03 4.74 -5.01
C PRO A 165 -11.08 3.40 -4.26
N THR A 166 -11.61 3.41 -3.04
CA THR A 166 -11.82 2.19 -2.24
C THR A 166 -13.02 1.38 -2.70
N GLU A 167 -13.87 1.96 -3.54
CA GLU A 167 -14.98 1.29 -4.23
C GLU A 167 -14.80 1.51 -5.72
N HIS A 168 -14.61 0.44 -6.49
CA HIS A 168 -14.37 0.53 -7.91
C HIS A 168 -14.85 -0.74 -8.63
N PRO A 169 -15.41 -0.67 -9.85
CA PRO A 169 -15.84 -1.86 -10.60
C PRO A 169 -14.77 -2.95 -10.72
N VAL A 170 -13.50 -2.57 -10.84
CA VAL A 170 -12.37 -3.51 -10.89
C VAL A 170 -12.30 -4.45 -9.67
N LEU A 171 -12.83 -4.02 -8.51
CA LEU A 171 -12.87 -4.80 -7.27
C LEU A 171 -14.08 -5.73 -7.18
N THR A 172 -15.06 -5.58 -8.08
CA THR A 172 -16.35 -6.28 -7.99
C THR A 172 -16.41 -7.55 -8.82
N GLY A 173 -15.45 -7.78 -9.72
CA GLY A 173 -15.39 -9.02 -10.47
C GLY A 173 -14.36 -9.04 -11.61
N PRO A 174 -14.04 -10.24 -12.10
CA PRO A 174 -13.05 -10.43 -13.16
C PRO A 174 -13.48 -9.88 -14.53
N ASP A 175 -14.78 -9.86 -14.80
CA ASP A 175 -15.35 -9.35 -16.06
C ASP A 175 -15.43 -7.81 -16.08
N ALA A 176 -15.07 -7.15 -14.98
CA ALA A 176 -15.03 -5.71 -14.93
C ALA A 176 -14.02 -5.16 -15.94
N ARG A 177 -14.48 -4.21 -16.74
CA ARG A 177 -13.70 -3.45 -17.70
C ARG A 177 -13.84 -1.95 -17.42
N PRO A 178 -12.84 -1.14 -17.78
CA PRO A 178 -12.97 0.32 -17.69
C PRO A 178 -14.13 0.81 -18.57
N THR A 179 -14.74 1.91 -18.17
CA THR A 179 -15.72 2.59 -19.04
C THR A 179 -14.97 3.20 -20.23
N PRO A 180 -15.30 2.85 -21.49
CA PRO A 180 -14.55 3.34 -22.64
C PRO A 180 -14.63 4.87 -22.74
N ALA A 181 -13.46 5.53 -22.74
CA ALA A 181 -13.38 6.94 -23.05
C ALA A 181 -13.47 7.15 -24.58
N PRO A 182 -14.28 8.09 -25.08
CA PRO A 182 -14.30 8.41 -26.51
C PRO A 182 -12.90 8.73 -27.05
N GLY A 183 -12.39 7.96 -28.00
CA GLY A 183 -11.03 8.11 -28.55
C GLY A 183 -9.95 7.24 -27.89
N GLY A 184 -10.29 6.47 -26.85
CA GLY A 184 -9.34 5.62 -26.12
C GLY A 184 -8.37 6.43 -25.26
N LEU A 185 -7.23 5.82 -24.92
CA LEU A 185 -6.15 6.51 -24.20
C LEU A 185 -5.62 7.73 -24.98
N PRO A 186 -5.28 8.83 -24.29
CA PRO A 186 -4.73 10.02 -24.92
C PRO A 186 -3.34 9.74 -25.48
N GLU A 187 -2.90 10.56 -26.43
CA GLU A 187 -1.51 10.53 -26.86
C GLU A 187 -0.59 10.92 -25.70
N ALA A 188 0.61 10.34 -25.63
CA ALA A 188 1.53 10.59 -24.52
C ALA A 188 1.81 12.10 -24.34
N GLY A 189 1.89 12.90 -25.40
CA GLY A 189 2.11 14.36 -25.29
C GLY A 189 0.99 15.12 -24.55
N GLU A 190 -0.21 14.56 -24.49
CA GLU A 190 -1.40 15.18 -23.89
C GLU A 190 -1.56 14.85 -22.39
N VAL A 191 -0.82 13.84 -21.91
CA VAL A 191 -0.86 13.38 -20.52
C VAL A 191 -0.21 14.42 -19.60
N ARG A 192 -0.93 14.75 -18.52
CA ARG A 192 -0.49 15.71 -17.50
C ARG A 192 -0.03 15.06 -16.20
N SER A 193 -0.75 14.03 -15.77
CA SER A 193 -0.47 13.28 -14.55
C SER A 193 -1.09 11.90 -14.67
N ALA A 194 -0.65 10.98 -13.82
CA ALA A 194 -1.34 9.73 -13.61
C ALA A 194 -1.24 9.29 -12.15
N THR A 195 -2.24 8.54 -11.70
CA THR A 195 -2.18 7.85 -10.40
C THR A 195 -2.19 6.35 -10.65
N LEU A 196 -1.21 5.65 -10.10
CA LEU A 196 -1.13 4.20 -10.14
C LEU A 196 -1.63 3.64 -8.81
N CYS A 197 -2.66 2.82 -8.86
CA CYS A 197 -3.28 2.19 -7.70
C CYS A 197 -3.16 0.67 -7.82
N ARG A 198 -2.56 0.02 -6.84
CA ARG A 198 -2.55 -1.44 -6.72
C ARG A 198 -3.62 -1.86 -5.72
N TYR A 199 -4.44 -2.83 -6.10
CA TYR A 199 -5.52 -3.33 -5.26
C TYR A 199 -5.39 -4.81 -4.98
N ALA A 200 -5.90 -5.22 -3.82
CA ALA A 200 -6.26 -6.61 -3.55
C ALA A 200 -7.70 -6.86 -4.03
N LEU A 201 -7.92 -7.90 -4.82
CA LEU A 201 -9.23 -8.32 -5.33
C LEU A 201 -9.97 -9.22 -4.34
N THR A 202 -9.23 -10.11 -3.67
CA THR A 202 -9.77 -11.06 -2.70
C THR A 202 -8.74 -11.26 -1.60
N ASP A 203 -9.11 -10.95 -0.36
CA ASP A 203 -8.32 -11.38 0.81
C ASP A 203 -9.24 -12.09 1.80
N VAL A 204 -9.54 -13.35 1.47
CA VAL A 204 -10.37 -14.23 2.31
C VAL A 204 -9.62 -14.60 3.60
N LEU A 205 -8.28 -14.51 3.58
CA LEU A 205 -7.43 -14.96 4.67
C LEU A 205 -7.10 -13.85 5.66
N ARG A 206 -7.05 -12.60 5.21
CA ARG A 206 -6.84 -11.41 6.04
C ARG A 206 -7.79 -10.30 5.61
N PRO A 207 -8.92 -10.12 6.31
CA PRO A 207 -9.79 -8.96 6.08
C PRO A 207 -8.96 -7.68 6.19
N ARG A 208 -8.87 -6.95 5.07
CA ARG A 208 -8.12 -5.68 5.01
C ARG A 208 -9.04 -4.51 5.36
N THR A 209 -8.48 -3.49 5.98
CA THR A 209 -9.18 -2.23 6.23
C THR A 209 -9.35 -1.39 4.95
N SER A 210 -8.51 -1.63 3.94
CA SER A 210 -8.58 -0.99 2.63
C SER A 210 -8.20 -1.99 1.53
N PRO A 211 -8.90 -2.00 0.38
CA PRO A 211 -8.48 -2.80 -0.78
C PRO A 211 -7.26 -2.21 -1.48
N VAL A 212 -6.91 -0.93 -1.22
CA VAL A 212 -5.74 -0.27 -1.80
C VAL A 212 -4.46 -0.80 -1.14
N LEU A 213 -3.69 -1.59 -1.88
CA LEU A 213 -2.39 -2.12 -1.46
C LEU A 213 -1.27 -1.10 -1.60
N SER A 214 -1.26 -0.29 -2.66
CA SER A 214 -0.30 0.80 -2.81
C SER A 214 -0.77 1.80 -3.84
N ARG A 215 -0.17 2.99 -3.77
CA ARG A 215 -0.49 4.16 -4.56
C ARG A 215 0.76 4.97 -4.84
N THR A 216 0.91 5.40 -6.09
CA THR A 216 1.91 6.38 -6.50
C THR A 216 1.25 7.43 -7.40
N VAL A 217 1.53 8.71 -7.13
CA VAL A 217 1.21 9.80 -8.06
C VAL A 217 2.43 9.99 -8.95
N LEU A 218 2.25 9.79 -10.25
CA LEU A 218 3.29 9.92 -11.25
C LEU A 218 3.40 11.37 -11.70
N SER A 219 4.63 11.86 -11.82
CA SER A 219 4.91 13.12 -12.50
C SER A 219 4.46 13.06 -13.95
N ALA A 220 4.40 14.22 -14.62
CA ALA A 220 4.02 14.28 -16.03
C ALA A 220 4.89 13.36 -16.89
N ASP A 221 6.21 13.41 -16.75
CA ASP A 221 7.12 12.63 -17.59
C ASP A 221 7.02 11.12 -17.32
N GLU A 222 6.87 10.71 -16.06
CA GLU A 222 6.63 9.31 -15.71
C GLU A 222 5.29 8.81 -16.27
N ALA A 223 4.23 9.62 -16.13
CA ALA A 223 2.90 9.30 -16.66
C ALA A 223 2.94 9.16 -18.20
N ARG A 224 3.67 10.03 -18.90
CA ARG A 224 3.89 9.93 -20.35
C ARG A 224 4.63 8.66 -20.73
N ALA A 225 5.68 8.31 -19.99
CA ALA A 225 6.45 7.09 -20.24
C ALA A 225 5.58 5.83 -20.06
N VAL A 226 4.76 5.79 -19.00
CA VAL A 226 3.81 4.69 -18.78
C VAL A 226 2.79 4.61 -19.91
N VAL A 227 2.13 5.72 -20.26
CA VAL A 227 1.12 5.73 -21.35
C VAL A 227 1.74 5.33 -22.69
N ALA A 228 2.95 5.81 -23.01
CA ALA A 228 3.66 5.41 -24.20
C ALA A 228 3.93 3.89 -24.22
N ALA A 229 4.41 3.31 -23.12
CA ALA A 229 4.65 1.87 -23.01
C ALA A 229 3.35 1.05 -23.13
N VAL A 230 2.27 1.49 -22.49
CA VAL A 230 0.94 0.84 -22.59
C VAL A 230 0.44 0.88 -24.03
N THR A 231 0.44 2.05 -24.69
CA THR A 231 -0.07 2.20 -26.06
C THR A 231 0.78 1.50 -27.13
N ALA A 232 2.10 1.39 -26.91
CA ALA A 232 3.01 0.66 -27.79
C ALA A 232 2.85 -0.87 -27.70
N ALA A 233 2.28 -1.38 -26.61
CA ALA A 233 2.07 -2.81 -26.44
C ALA A 233 1.15 -3.39 -27.53
N PRO A 234 1.45 -4.58 -28.07
CA PRO A 234 0.61 -5.23 -29.08
C PRO A 234 -0.82 -5.43 -28.60
N GLN A 235 -1.80 -5.28 -29.49
CA GLN A 235 -3.19 -5.59 -29.19
C GLN A 235 -3.38 -7.09 -28.89
N GLY A 236 -4.37 -7.39 -28.06
CA GLY A 236 -4.71 -8.73 -27.57
C GLY A 236 -4.42 -8.90 -26.09
N GLU A 237 -4.53 -10.13 -25.61
CA GLU A 237 -4.38 -10.47 -24.20
C GLU A 237 -3.15 -11.35 -23.98
N GLY A 238 -2.78 -11.50 -22.71
CA GLY A 238 -1.79 -12.45 -22.26
C GLY A 238 -0.43 -11.83 -21.91
N PRO A 239 0.53 -12.71 -21.59
CA PRO A 239 0.45 -14.17 -21.79
C PRO A 239 -0.44 -14.88 -20.75
N ASN A 240 -1.31 -15.81 -21.17
CA ASN A 240 -2.25 -16.56 -20.30
C ASN A 240 -1.92 -18.07 -20.28
N GLN A 241 -2.30 -18.77 -19.20
CA GLN A 241 -2.23 -20.23 -19.00
C GLN A 241 -3.53 -20.75 -18.32
N PRO A 242 -4.72 -20.56 -18.93
CA PRO A 242 -6.00 -20.90 -18.32
C PRO A 242 -6.12 -22.39 -17.95
N GLU A 243 -5.44 -23.27 -18.69
CA GLU A 243 -5.42 -24.71 -18.43
C GLU A 243 -4.73 -25.10 -17.10
N SER A 244 -3.90 -24.20 -16.56
CA SER A 244 -3.23 -24.37 -15.27
C SER A 244 -4.01 -23.71 -14.12
N CYS A 245 -5.17 -23.12 -14.40
CA CYS A 245 -5.96 -22.36 -13.43
C CYS A 245 -7.00 -23.21 -12.70
N ILE A 246 -7.15 -22.89 -11.41
CA ILE A 246 -8.42 -23.13 -10.71
C ILE A 246 -9.34 -21.94 -11.08
N PRO A 247 -10.55 -22.17 -11.63
CA PRO A 247 -11.41 -21.09 -12.14
C PRO A 247 -11.67 -19.96 -11.15
N GLU A 248 -11.82 -20.28 -9.87
CA GLU A 248 -12.14 -19.34 -8.79
C GLU A 248 -11.02 -18.32 -8.52
N VAL A 249 -9.79 -18.60 -8.95
CA VAL A 249 -8.61 -17.73 -8.75
C VAL A 249 -7.91 -17.40 -10.08
N ALA A 250 -8.58 -17.63 -11.22
CA ALA A 250 -7.98 -17.48 -12.55
C ALA A 250 -7.40 -16.07 -12.80
N TYR A 251 -8.05 -15.04 -12.24
CA TYR A 251 -7.66 -13.63 -12.39
C TYR A 251 -6.77 -13.12 -11.24
N GLY A 252 -6.35 -14.02 -10.35
CA GLY A 252 -5.47 -13.71 -9.24
C GLY A 252 -6.14 -12.92 -8.12
N ASP A 253 -5.28 -12.34 -7.29
CA ASP A 253 -5.59 -11.64 -6.05
C ASP A 253 -5.24 -10.14 -6.10
N GLU A 254 -4.57 -9.69 -7.16
CA GLU A 254 -4.10 -8.31 -7.31
C GLU A 254 -4.40 -7.75 -8.70
N VAL A 255 -4.61 -6.43 -8.78
CA VAL A 255 -4.80 -5.68 -10.03
C VAL A 255 -4.22 -4.27 -9.90
N LEU A 256 -3.75 -3.67 -11.01
CA LEU A 256 -3.49 -2.23 -11.05
C LEU A 256 -4.62 -1.49 -11.76
N LEU A 257 -4.93 -0.31 -11.25
CA LEU A 257 -5.71 0.72 -11.93
C LEU A 257 -4.78 1.90 -12.18
N LEU A 258 -4.60 2.26 -13.44
CA LEU A 258 -3.92 3.48 -13.84
C LEU A 258 -4.98 4.53 -14.18
N LEU A 259 -4.99 5.63 -13.43
CA LEU A 259 -5.85 6.80 -13.65
C LEU A 259 -5.05 7.85 -14.40
N VAL A 260 -5.16 7.89 -15.73
CA VAL A 260 -4.42 8.82 -16.60
C VAL A 260 -5.23 10.11 -16.78
N ARG A 261 -4.60 11.28 -16.64
CA ARG A 261 -5.29 12.56 -16.78
C ARG A 261 -4.74 13.39 -17.93
N ASP A 262 -5.65 13.87 -18.76
CA ASP A 262 -5.38 14.89 -19.78
C ASP A 262 -6.04 16.22 -19.40
N SER A 263 -6.15 17.15 -20.35
CA SER A 263 -6.79 18.46 -20.10
C SER A 263 -8.30 18.44 -19.91
N ALA A 264 -8.96 17.35 -20.30
CA ALA A 264 -10.41 17.24 -20.42
C ALA A 264 -11.02 16.23 -19.45
N ARG A 265 -10.32 15.14 -19.12
CA ARG A 265 -10.88 13.99 -18.38
C ARG A 265 -9.82 13.07 -17.79
N THR A 266 -10.30 12.11 -17.01
CA THR A 266 -9.56 10.95 -16.53
C THR A 266 -9.89 9.72 -17.39
N HIS A 267 -8.86 8.97 -17.73
CA HIS A 267 -8.92 7.69 -18.42
C HIS A 267 -8.45 6.59 -17.49
N GLU A 268 -9.01 5.40 -17.65
CA GLU A 268 -8.70 4.26 -16.81
C GLU A 268 -8.01 3.17 -17.64
N VAL A 269 -6.97 2.57 -17.08
CA VAL A 269 -6.39 1.33 -17.59
C VAL A 269 -6.38 0.30 -16.49
N PHE A 270 -7.00 -0.85 -16.73
CA PHE A 270 -6.89 -2.00 -15.84
C PHE A 270 -5.68 -2.81 -16.28
N VAL A 271 -4.78 -3.11 -15.34
CA VAL A 271 -3.61 -3.97 -15.59
C VAL A 271 -3.80 -5.24 -14.79
N ARG A 272 -4.13 -6.32 -15.48
CA ARG A 272 -4.26 -7.66 -14.91
C ARG A 272 -2.95 -8.39 -15.14
N TYR A 273 -2.24 -8.66 -14.05
CA TYR A 273 -0.93 -9.35 -14.07
C TYR A 273 -0.86 -10.48 -13.02
N SER A 274 -1.78 -10.50 -12.07
CA SER A 274 -1.93 -11.60 -11.12
C SER A 274 -2.84 -12.68 -11.74
N GLY A 275 -2.74 -13.89 -11.20
CA GLY A 275 -3.49 -15.04 -11.67
C GLY A 275 -2.77 -15.79 -12.78
N CYS A 276 -3.56 -16.44 -13.62
CA CYS A 276 -3.09 -17.26 -14.73
C CYS A 276 -3.91 -17.05 -16.00
N ASP A 277 -4.97 -16.25 -15.96
CA ASP A 277 -5.77 -15.90 -17.12
C ASP A 277 -6.20 -14.42 -17.09
N GLY A 278 -6.64 -13.92 -18.26
CA GLY A 278 -7.10 -12.56 -18.42
C GLY A 278 -6.01 -11.51 -18.20
N HIS A 279 -4.72 -11.87 -18.39
CA HIS A 279 -3.63 -10.93 -18.29
C HIS A 279 -3.67 -9.90 -19.42
N GLY A 280 -3.26 -8.67 -19.12
CA GLY A 280 -3.14 -7.60 -20.10
C GLY A 280 -3.44 -6.22 -19.52
N MET A 281 -3.49 -5.25 -20.41
CA MET A 281 -3.78 -3.84 -20.15
C MET A 281 -5.01 -3.44 -20.98
N ASP A 282 -6.11 -3.12 -20.31
CA ASP A 282 -7.38 -2.79 -20.95
C ASP A 282 -7.76 -1.34 -20.62
N ASP A 283 -7.99 -0.52 -21.65
CA ASP A 283 -8.45 0.87 -21.52
C ASP A 283 -9.97 1.03 -21.80
N GLY A 284 -10.69 -0.10 -21.87
CA GLY A 284 -12.11 -0.19 -22.24
C GLY A 284 -12.33 -0.23 -23.75
N THR A 285 -11.42 0.33 -24.55
CA THR A 285 -11.51 0.36 -26.02
C THR A 285 -10.60 -0.69 -26.67
N THR A 286 -9.38 -0.85 -26.17
CA THR A 286 -8.35 -1.74 -26.67
C THR A 286 -7.77 -2.56 -25.51
N HIS A 287 -7.73 -3.88 -25.68
CA HIS A 287 -6.94 -4.75 -24.82
C HIS A 287 -5.55 -4.94 -25.44
N ARG A 288 -4.51 -4.81 -24.62
CA ARG A 288 -3.11 -4.96 -25.00
C ARG A 288 -2.41 -5.97 -24.12
N ARG A 289 -1.43 -6.67 -24.71
CA ARG A 289 -0.64 -7.69 -24.02
C ARG A 289 0.26 -7.06 -22.99
N LEU A 290 0.57 -7.78 -21.91
CA LEU A 290 1.64 -7.38 -21.01
C LEU A 290 2.98 -7.40 -21.76
N THR A 291 3.75 -6.32 -21.61
CA THR A 291 5.09 -6.20 -22.21
C THR A 291 6.14 -5.91 -21.13
N PRO A 292 7.42 -6.25 -21.39
CA PRO A 292 8.49 -5.98 -20.43
C PRO A 292 8.62 -4.48 -20.11
N ASP A 293 8.50 -3.61 -21.13
CA ASP A 293 8.60 -2.15 -20.98
C ASP A 293 7.51 -1.59 -20.06
N ALA A 294 6.25 -2.01 -20.26
CA ALA A 294 5.14 -1.54 -19.44
C ALA A 294 5.23 -2.09 -18.01
N LEU A 295 5.50 -3.39 -17.86
CA LEU A 295 5.57 -4.02 -16.54
C LEU A 295 6.73 -3.50 -15.69
N THR A 296 7.88 -3.18 -16.29
CA THR A 296 9.03 -2.62 -15.55
C THR A 296 8.69 -1.29 -14.90
N LEU A 297 7.87 -0.47 -15.55
CA LEU A 297 7.38 0.79 -14.99
C LEU A 297 6.27 0.55 -13.96
N LEU A 298 5.28 -0.26 -14.31
CA LEU A 298 4.05 -0.48 -13.52
C LEU A 298 4.26 -1.30 -12.24
N LEU A 299 5.21 -2.24 -12.23
CA LEU A 299 5.49 -3.13 -11.09
C LEU A 299 6.78 -2.74 -10.36
N SER A 300 7.12 -1.45 -10.37
CA SER A 300 8.29 -0.90 -9.68
C SER A 300 7.93 -0.35 -8.30
N GLY A 301 8.96 -0.15 -7.46
CA GLY A 301 8.83 0.49 -6.15
C GLY A 301 7.74 -0.11 -5.26
N SER A 302 6.78 0.72 -4.84
CA SER A 302 5.65 0.35 -3.98
C SER A 302 4.65 -0.61 -4.63
N HIS A 303 4.71 -0.78 -5.95
CA HIS A 303 3.81 -1.64 -6.73
C HIS A 303 4.42 -3.00 -7.05
N ARG A 304 5.63 -3.29 -6.55
CA ARG A 304 6.22 -4.63 -6.63
C ARG A 304 5.27 -5.66 -6.01
N PRO A 305 4.87 -6.69 -6.76
CA PRO A 305 3.95 -7.69 -6.26
C PRO A 305 4.64 -8.63 -5.28
N THR A 306 3.83 -9.19 -4.38
CA THR A 306 4.23 -10.17 -3.37
C THR A 306 4.83 -11.44 -4.00
N ALA A 307 4.23 -11.86 -5.11
CA ALA A 307 4.62 -12.98 -5.92
C ALA A 307 4.19 -12.70 -7.37
N LEU A 308 4.90 -13.28 -8.32
CA LEU A 308 4.52 -13.23 -9.73
C LEU A 308 4.18 -14.64 -10.19
N ASN A 309 3.16 -14.73 -11.05
CA ASN A 309 2.99 -15.92 -11.87
C ASN A 309 4.26 -16.13 -12.72
N GLY A 310 4.69 -17.38 -12.88
CA GLY A 310 5.87 -17.74 -13.67
C GLY A 310 5.88 -17.12 -15.07
N ILE A 311 4.74 -17.09 -15.76
CA ILE A 311 4.66 -16.56 -17.14
C ILE A 311 4.80 -15.03 -17.18
N VAL A 312 4.33 -14.32 -16.16
CA VAL A 312 4.51 -12.86 -16.06
C VAL A 312 5.95 -12.53 -15.62
N ALA A 313 6.53 -13.37 -14.76
CA ALA A 313 7.95 -13.27 -14.42
C ALA A 313 8.87 -13.55 -15.63
N ASP A 314 8.46 -14.42 -16.56
CA ASP A 314 9.18 -14.63 -17.84
C ASP A 314 9.22 -13.34 -18.66
N VAL A 315 8.07 -12.63 -18.80
CA VAL A 315 8.00 -11.34 -19.52
C VAL A 315 8.96 -10.32 -18.90
N LEU A 316 8.99 -10.18 -17.58
CA LEU A 316 9.92 -9.24 -16.92
C LEU A 316 11.39 -9.63 -17.08
N ARG A 317 11.72 -10.93 -17.16
CA ARG A 317 13.10 -11.38 -17.39
C ARG A 317 13.60 -11.07 -18.79
N GLU A 318 12.72 -10.92 -19.78
CA GLU A 318 13.09 -10.50 -21.13
C GLU A 318 13.55 -9.04 -21.18
N ALA A 319 13.06 -8.15 -20.29
CA ALA A 319 13.54 -6.76 -20.19
C ALA A 319 14.97 -6.63 -19.66
N GLY A 320 15.46 -7.63 -18.92
CA GLY A 320 16.81 -7.61 -18.33
C GLY A 320 17.90 -8.20 -19.22
N ARG A 321 17.58 -8.58 -20.47
CA ARG A 321 18.52 -9.12 -21.46
C ARG A 321 18.84 -8.07 -22.52
#